data_AF-A0A538A2J8-F1
#
_entry.id   AF-A0A538A2J8-F1
#
_cell.length_a   1.000
_cell.length_b   1.000
_cell.length_c   1.000
_cell.angle_alpha   90.00
_cell.angle_beta   90.00
_cell.angle_gamma   90.00
#
_symmetry.space_group_name_H-M   'P 1'
#
loop_
_entity.id
_entity.type
_entity.pdbx_description
1 polymer ?
#
loop_
_entity_poly.entity_id
_entity_poly.type
_entity_poly.pdbx_seq_one_letter_code
_entity_poly.pdbx_strand_id
1 'polypeptide(L)'
;MAVARGRDLAVRPEHLPVRRRHLHRPAADVRRVRADRLRIGNGVHRQHRPRRARRRAIGYVCGAALGVVALARFLGRSPLVGTGPSPVTRREFVAYAGALLIVVGVYTAYTQIDLLLLGAYLGTHAVGIFAAPLRLIGFLGYPGLALSQALGPRLARHRDEPPEVEALVRGIRYIIIVQAGLLAFVTAWAGPIAHVALGSQFASSAGVLRALAPYVFLTGLGPVLVAPLNYMGEARRRIPLSLATLAVNVVLDIILIPRIGVYGAAIGTDVAYTVYVTAHLWLAHRLIGVPVKPLATALGRSLGAAALTGGLLVAIGTADLSAAQWIAGVALGSLTFAAVLVLSREVTLREFRSLATRPVKAIRSG
;
A
#
# COMPACT_ATOMS: atom_id res chain seq x y z
N MET A 1 -70.86 41.22 6.12
CA MET A 1 -70.00 41.67 5.00
C MET A 1 -69.52 40.41 4.26
N ALA A 2 -70.36 39.88 3.36
CA ALA A 2 -70.14 39.70 1.89
C ALA A 2 -69.00 38.68 1.58
N VAL A 3 -69.17 37.42 1.15
CA VAL A 3 -70.09 36.69 0.23
C VAL A 3 -70.11 37.19 -1.23
N ALA A 4 -69.94 36.23 -2.15
CA ALA A 4 -70.10 36.24 -3.64
C ALA A 4 -68.78 36.37 -4.43
N ARG A 5 -68.52 35.68 -5.56
CA ARG A 5 -69.24 34.71 -6.41
C ARG A 5 -68.21 34.13 -7.40
N GLY A 6 -68.35 32.86 -7.78
CA GLY A 6 -67.63 32.30 -8.94
C GLY A 6 -68.19 32.79 -10.28
N ARG A 7 -67.44 32.55 -11.36
CA ARG A 7 -67.96 32.32 -12.72
C ARG A 7 -66.96 31.50 -13.53
N ASP A 8 -67.47 30.37 -14.02
CA ASP A 8 -66.97 29.55 -15.10
C ASP A 8 -66.75 30.35 -16.39
N LEU A 9 -65.69 30.01 -17.13
CA LEU A 9 -65.65 30.17 -18.58
C LEU A 9 -65.18 28.88 -19.22
N ALA A 10 -66.11 28.28 -19.95
CA ALA A 10 -65.96 27.06 -20.71
C ALA A 10 -65.18 27.26 -22.03
N VAL A 11 -64.30 26.29 -22.30
CA VAL A 11 -64.14 25.54 -23.56
C VAL A 11 -64.05 26.30 -24.90
N ARG A 12 -62.85 26.28 -25.51
CA ARG A 12 -62.65 25.94 -26.94
C ARG A 12 -61.28 25.23 -27.11
N PRO A 13 -61.22 23.98 -27.61
CA PRO A 13 -59.96 23.39 -28.05
C PRO A 13 -59.73 23.68 -29.54
N GLU A 14 -58.63 24.35 -29.86
CA GLU A 14 -58.16 24.48 -31.24
C GLU A 14 -57.65 23.13 -31.76
N HIS A 15 -58.31 22.65 -32.82
CA HIS A 15 -57.87 21.50 -33.61
C HIS A 15 -56.63 21.84 -34.44
N LEU A 16 -55.45 21.44 -33.98
CA LEU A 16 -54.25 21.33 -34.82
C LEU A 16 -54.19 19.93 -35.48
N PRO A 17 -54.01 19.83 -36.80
CA PRO A 17 -54.03 18.54 -37.49
C PRO A 17 -52.73 17.77 -37.26
N VAL A 18 -52.82 16.66 -36.54
CA VAL A 18 -51.74 15.67 -36.40
C VAL A 18 -51.55 14.94 -37.74
N ARG A 19 -50.60 15.40 -38.56
CA ARG A 19 -50.07 14.63 -39.69
C ARG A 19 -49.32 13.40 -39.15
N ARG A 20 -50.00 12.25 -39.10
CA ARG A 20 -49.37 10.94 -38.93
C ARG A 20 -48.52 10.62 -40.18
N ARG A 21 -47.23 10.91 -40.13
CA ARG A 21 -46.25 10.27 -41.03
C ARG A 21 -45.94 8.89 -40.49
N HIS A 22 -46.46 7.87 -41.17
CA HIS A 22 -46.01 6.48 -41.03
C HIS A 22 -44.51 6.40 -41.38
N LEU A 23 -43.64 6.41 -40.37
CA LEU A 23 -42.25 5.96 -40.49
C LEU A 23 -42.21 4.48 -40.10
N HIS A 24 -42.54 3.62 -41.06
CA HIS A 24 -42.09 2.23 -41.02
C HIS A 24 -40.56 2.22 -41.11
N ARG A 25 -39.86 2.22 -39.97
CA ARG A 25 -38.47 1.78 -39.94
C ARG A 25 -38.47 0.25 -40.01
N PRO A 26 -37.90 -0.39 -41.03
CA PRO A 26 -37.85 -1.83 -41.10
C PRO A 26 -37.01 -2.36 -39.93
N ALA A 27 -37.56 -3.31 -39.16
CA ALA A 27 -36.89 -3.95 -38.01
C ALA A 27 -35.54 -4.61 -38.36
N ALA A 28 -35.26 -4.80 -39.65
CA ALA A 28 -33.97 -5.25 -40.17
C ALA A 28 -32.83 -4.26 -39.91
N ASP A 29 -33.12 -2.95 -39.88
CA ASP A 29 -32.09 -1.91 -39.80
C ASP A 29 -31.59 -1.71 -38.36
N VAL A 30 -32.49 -1.82 -37.39
CA VAL A 30 -32.12 -1.78 -35.96
C VAL A 30 -31.31 -3.02 -35.55
N ARG A 31 -31.62 -4.19 -36.13
CA ARG A 31 -30.84 -5.42 -35.90
C ARG A 31 -29.46 -5.35 -36.56
N ARG A 32 -29.34 -4.78 -37.77
CA ARG A 32 -28.05 -4.57 -38.44
C ARG A 32 -27.16 -3.57 -37.68
N VAL A 33 -27.69 -2.43 -37.26
CA VAL A 33 -26.93 -1.44 -36.47
C VAL A 33 -26.48 -2.01 -35.12
N ARG A 34 -27.30 -2.86 -34.48
CA ARG A 34 -26.93 -3.54 -33.23
C ARG A 34 -25.88 -4.64 -33.45
N ALA A 35 -25.97 -5.38 -34.55
CA ALA A 35 -24.98 -6.39 -34.95
C ALA A 35 -23.63 -5.76 -35.34
N ASP A 36 -23.64 -4.62 -36.04
CA ASP A 36 -22.43 -3.89 -36.40
C ASP A 36 -21.78 -3.21 -35.18
N ARG A 37 -22.55 -2.66 -34.24
CA ARG A 37 -22.00 -2.19 -32.96
C ARG A 37 -21.38 -3.31 -32.13
N LEU A 38 -21.96 -4.51 -32.14
CA LEU A 38 -21.39 -5.69 -31.48
C LEU A 38 -20.13 -6.21 -32.20
N ARG A 39 -20.07 -6.16 -33.54
CA ARG A 39 -18.87 -6.50 -34.33
C ARG A 39 -17.74 -5.49 -34.15
N ILE A 40 -18.04 -4.20 -34.14
CA ILE A 40 -17.04 -3.13 -33.95
C ILE A 40 -16.55 -3.11 -32.49
N GLY A 41 -17.43 -3.26 -31.51
CA GLY A 41 -17.07 -3.36 -30.10
C GLY A 41 -16.21 -4.59 -29.79
N ASN A 42 -16.53 -5.77 -30.37
CA ASN A 42 -15.75 -6.99 -30.16
C ASN A 42 -14.44 -7.03 -30.98
N GLY A 43 -14.39 -6.39 -32.16
CA GLY A 43 -13.18 -6.31 -33.00
C GLY A 43 -12.09 -5.43 -32.40
N VAL A 44 -12.48 -4.25 -31.88
CA VAL A 44 -11.54 -3.27 -31.28
C VAL A 44 -11.00 -3.74 -29.92
N HIS A 45 -11.83 -4.42 -29.12
CA HIS A 45 -11.41 -4.92 -27.81
C HIS A 45 -10.54 -6.18 -27.85
N ARG A 46 -10.68 -7.06 -28.87
CA ARG A 46 -9.84 -8.27 -29.00
C ARG A 46 -8.51 -8.02 -29.73
N GLN A 47 -8.46 -7.13 -30.73
CA GLN A 47 -7.23 -6.96 -31.53
C GLN A 47 -6.15 -6.07 -30.89
N HIS A 48 -6.50 -5.13 -30.00
CA HIS A 48 -5.51 -4.18 -29.45
C HIS A 48 -4.83 -4.60 -28.15
N ARG A 49 -5.42 -5.50 -27.34
CA ARG A 49 -4.80 -6.02 -26.11
C ARG A 49 -3.46 -6.74 -26.33
N PRO A 50 -3.33 -7.69 -27.29
CA PRO A 50 -2.06 -8.41 -27.47
C PRO A 50 -0.95 -7.48 -27.98
N ARG A 51 -1.28 -6.48 -28.81
CA ARG A 51 -0.30 -5.50 -29.31
C ARG A 51 0.23 -4.57 -28.21
N ARG A 52 -0.63 -4.13 -27.28
CA ARG A 52 -0.20 -3.31 -26.13
C ARG A 52 0.61 -4.11 -25.12
N ALA A 53 0.22 -5.35 -24.84
CA ALA A 53 0.98 -6.25 -23.96
C ALA A 53 2.37 -6.57 -24.54
N ARG A 54 2.44 -6.89 -25.84
CA ARG A 54 3.71 -7.13 -26.55
C ARG A 54 4.63 -5.91 -26.53
N ARG A 55 4.09 -4.70 -26.74
CA ARG A 55 4.86 -3.44 -26.67
C ARG A 55 5.44 -3.19 -25.28
N ARG A 56 4.68 -3.45 -24.21
CA ARG A 56 5.18 -3.36 -22.82
C ARG A 56 6.27 -4.37 -22.55
N ALA A 57 6.09 -5.62 -22.97
CA ALA A 57 7.09 -6.67 -22.82
C ALA A 57 8.40 -6.33 -23.53
N ILE A 58 8.33 -5.86 -24.79
CA ILE A 58 9.52 -5.40 -25.54
C ILE A 58 10.19 -4.24 -24.80
N GLY A 59 9.42 -3.26 -24.31
CA GLY A 59 9.96 -2.14 -23.53
C GLY A 59 10.73 -2.58 -22.29
N TYR A 60 10.18 -3.52 -21.51
CA TYR A 60 10.87 -4.08 -20.33
C TYR A 60 12.15 -4.83 -20.70
N VAL A 61 12.13 -5.65 -21.76
CA VAL A 61 13.30 -6.39 -22.23
C VAL A 61 14.41 -5.44 -22.71
N CYS A 62 14.06 -4.45 -23.53
CA CYS A 62 15.00 -3.45 -24.01
C CYS A 62 15.58 -2.63 -22.85
N GLY A 63 14.75 -2.19 -21.90
CA GLY A 63 15.20 -1.46 -20.72
C GLY A 63 16.14 -2.27 -19.84
N ALA A 64 15.81 -3.54 -19.59
CA ALA A 64 16.66 -4.45 -18.83
C ALA A 64 18.01 -4.68 -19.54
N ALA A 65 18.00 -4.93 -20.85
CA ALA A 65 19.21 -5.13 -21.64
C ALA A 65 20.11 -3.87 -21.62
N LEU A 66 19.52 -2.68 -21.81
CA LEU A 66 20.24 -1.41 -21.70
C LEU A 66 20.81 -1.20 -20.29
N GLY A 67 20.05 -1.52 -19.25
CA GLY A 67 20.49 -1.45 -17.86
C GLY A 67 21.69 -2.37 -17.57
N VAL A 68 21.65 -3.62 -18.07
CA VAL A 68 22.75 -4.57 -17.95
C VAL A 68 23.99 -4.08 -18.69
N VAL A 69 23.84 -3.56 -19.91
CA VAL A 69 24.96 -3.02 -20.69
C VAL A 69 25.56 -1.78 -20.03
N ALA A 70 24.72 -0.87 -19.52
CA ALA A 70 25.18 0.32 -18.80
C ALA A 70 25.94 -0.07 -17.52
N LEU A 71 25.40 -1.03 -16.76
CA LEU A 71 26.02 -1.55 -15.56
C LEU A 71 27.35 -2.24 -15.87
N ALA A 72 27.41 -3.07 -16.92
CA ALA A 72 28.64 -3.74 -17.35
C ALA A 72 29.72 -2.74 -17.79
N ARG A 73 29.35 -1.66 -18.48
CA ARG A 73 30.29 -0.59 -18.87
C ARG A 73 30.76 0.25 -17.69
N PHE A 74 29.89 0.48 -16.71
CA PHE A 74 30.21 1.23 -15.49
C PHE A 74 31.11 0.41 -14.55
N LEU A 75 30.77 -0.86 -14.31
CA LEU A 75 31.53 -1.77 -13.44
C LEU A 75 32.80 -2.30 -14.11
N GLY A 76 32.81 -2.53 -15.42
CA GLY A 76 33.99 -3.01 -16.16
C GLY A 76 35.17 -2.05 -16.18
N ARG A 77 34.97 -0.80 -15.72
CA ARG A 77 36.02 0.21 -15.51
C ARG A 77 36.32 0.46 -14.04
N SER A 78 35.62 -0.21 -13.12
CA SER A 78 35.74 0.05 -11.69
C SER A 78 36.83 -0.84 -11.08
N PRO A 79 37.77 -0.26 -10.31
CA PRO A 79 38.74 -1.03 -9.51
C PRO A 79 38.10 -1.87 -8.39
N LEU A 80 36.78 -1.76 -8.20
CA LEU A 80 36.00 -2.55 -7.23
C LEU A 80 35.74 -4.00 -7.68
N VAL A 81 36.01 -4.35 -8.94
CA VAL A 81 35.94 -5.74 -9.41
C VAL A 81 37.21 -6.47 -8.95
N GLY A 82 37.19 -6.92 -7.70
CA GLY A 82 38.25 -7.77 -7.17
C GLY A 82 38.36 -9.06 -7.99
N THR A 83 39.53 -9.29 -8.58
CA THR A 83 39.87 -10.52 -9.32
C THR A 83 40.31 -11.67 -8.40
N GLY A 84 40.27 -11.47 -7.08
CA GLY A 84 40.61 -12.48 -6.07
C GLY A 84 39.53 -13.56 -5.91
N PRO A 85 39.88 -14.71 -5.30
CA PRO A 85 38.91 -15.76 -4.99
C PRO A 85 37.79 -15.20 -4.09
N SER A 86 36.55 -15.45 -4.50
CA SER A 86 35.37 -15.05 -3.72
C SER A 86 35.45 -15.65 -2.32
N PRO A 87 35.19 -14.86 -1.26
CA PRO A 87 35.13 -15.37 0.12
C PRO A 87 33.93 -16.29 0.36
N VAL A 88 33.02 -16.43 -0.63
CA VAL A 88 31.81 -17.24 -0.59
C VAL A 88 31.88 -18.33 -1.65
N THR A 89 31.55 -19.56 -1.27
CA THR A 89 31.54 -20.73 -2.16
C THR A 89 30.33 -20.70 -3.08
N ARG A 90 30.45 -21.22 -4.32
CA ARG A 90 29.30 -21.37 -5.25
C ARG A 90 28.10 -22.08 -4.60
N ARG A 91 28.36 -23.13 -3.82
CA ARG A 91 27.31 -23.88 -3.10
C ARG A 91 26.57 -23.02 -2.08
N GLU A 92 27.29 -22.20 -1.32
CA GLU A 92 26.71 -21.30 -0.32
C GLU A 92 25.87 -20.20 -0.98
N PHE A 93 26.39 -19.64 -2.09
CA PHE A 93 25.68 -18.67 -2.89
C PHE A 93 24.37 -19.23 -3.44
N VAL A 94 24.41 -20.40 -4.10
CA VAL A 94 23.22 -21.06 -4.66
C VAL A 94 22.22 -21.44 -3.56
N ALA A 95 22.72 -21.95 -2.43
CA ALA A 95 21.90 -22.28 -1.27
C ALA A 95 21.16 -21.08 -0.69
N TYR A 96 21.81 -19.92 -0.59
CA TYR A 96 21.21 -18.68 -0.12
C TYR A 96 20.24 -18.11 -1.15
N ALA A 97 20.63 -18.06 -2.42
CA ALA A 97 19.79 -17.58 -3.52
C ALA A 97 18.50 -18.41 -3.65
N GLY A 98 18.59 -19.74 -3.55
CA GLY A 98 17.44 -20.63 -3.55
C GLY A 98 16.50 -20.37 -2.37
N ALA A 99 17.04 -20.17 -1.17
CA ALA A 99 16.24 -19.82 0.01
C ALA A 99 15.54 -18.46 -0.17
N LEU A 100 16.25 -17.47 -0.71
CA LEU A 100 15.70 -16.14 -0.97
C LEU A 100 14.60 -16.19 -2.04
N LEU A 101 14.77 -17.02 -3.09
CA LEU A 101 13.76 -17.23 -4.12
C LEU A 101 12.47 -17.79 -3.54
N ILE A 102 12.56 -18.75 -2.61
CA ILE A 102 11.38 -19.29 -1.90
C ILE A 102 10.70 -18.17 -1.11
N VAL A 103 11.45 -17.39 -0.33
CA VAL A 103 10.89 -16.30 0.47
C VAL A 103 10.20 -15.25 -0.41
N VAL A 104 10.84 -14.85 -1.51
CA VAL A 104 10.25 -13.90 -2.47
C VAL A 104 9.00 -14.48 -3.11
N GLY A 105 9.03 -15.75 -3.53
CA GLY A 105 7.88 -16.44 -4.12
C GLY A 105 6.69 -16.53 -3.16
N VAL A 106 6.94 -16.85 -1.89
CA VAL A 106 5.92 -16.88 -0.84
C VAL A 106 5.35 -15.49 -0.60
N TYR A 107 6.19 -14.45 -0.54
CA TYR A 107 5.73 -13.08 -0.42
C TYR A 107 4.90 -12.64 -1.64
N THR A 108 5.32 -13.00 -2.85
CA THR A 108 4.54 -12.74 -4.07
C THR A 108 3.18 -13.42 -3.99
N ALA A 109 3.13 -14.70 -3.59
CA ALA A 109 1.87 -15.41 -3.40
C ALA A 109 0.98 -14.69 -2.38
N TYR A 110 1.52 -14.31 -1.22
CA TYR A 110 0.82 -13.54 -0.20
C TYR A 110 0.20 -12.24 -0.76
N THR A 111 0.93 -11.47 -1.56
CA THR A 111 0.38 -10.23 -2.13
C THR A 111 -0.69 -10.43 -3.21
N GLN A 112 -0.84 -11.64 -3.75
CA GLN A 112 -1.77 -11.94 -4.84
C GLN A 112 -2.95 -12.81 -4.40
N ILE A 113 -2.81 -13.58 -3.34
CA ILE A 113 -3.79 -14.60 -2.97
C ILE A 113 -5.14 -14.00 -2.61
N ASP A 114 -5.18 -12.89 -1.87
CA ASP A 114 -6.42 -12.17 -1.53
C ASP A 114 -7.19 -11.79 -2.81
N LEU A 115 -6.50 -11.29 -3.84
CA LEU A 115 -7.11 -10.91 -5.11
C LEU A 115 -7.62 -12.12 -5.90
N LEU A 116 -6.90 -13.24 -5.85
CA LEU A 116 -7.31 -14.48 -6.48
C LEU A 116 -8.55 -15.06 -5.80
N LEU A 117 -8.58 -15.11 -4.47
CA LEU A 117 -9.71 -15.62 -3.69
C LEU A 117 -10.94 -14.70 -3.81
N LEU A 118 -10.77 -13.38 -3.75
CA LEU A 118 -11.86 -12.43 -4.02
C LEU A 118 -12.40 -12.59 -5.43
N GLY A 119 -11.54 -12.78 -6.42
CA GLY A 119 -11.94 -13.05 -7.80
C GLY A 119 -12.74 -14.34 -7.94
N ALA A 120 -12.33 -15.39 -7.23
CA ALA A 120 -13.00 -16.69 -7.23
C ALA A 120 -14.38 -16.65 -6.53
N TYR A 121 -14.48 -16.00 -5.36
CA TYR A 121 -15.71 -15.99 -4.55
C TYR A 121 -16.70 -14.88 -4.96
N LEU A 122 -16.21 -13.68 -5.29
CA LEU A 122 -17.03 -12.46 -5.43
C LEU A 122 -16.93 -11.80 -6.80
N GLY A 123 -16.04 -12.29 -7.67
CA GLY A 123 -15.85 -11.78 -9.02
C GLY A 123 -14.97 -10.53 -9.13
N THR A 124 -14.77 -10.08 -10.37
CA THR A 124 -13.77 -9.05 -10.72
C THR A 124 -14.05 -7.66 -10.16
N HIS A 125 -15.30 -7.35 -9.85
CA HIS A 125 -15.67 -6.08 -9.23
C HIS A 125 -15.09 -5.95 -7.81
N ALA A 126 -15.19 -7.00 -6.99
CA ALA A 126 -14.61 -7.04 -5.65
C ALA A 126 -13.08 -6.91 -5.68
N VAL A 127 -12.43 -7.57 -6.65
CA VAL A 127 -10.99 -7.43 -6.92
C VAL A 127 -10.63 -5.96 -7.21
N GLY A 128 -11.43 -5.25 -8.01
CA GLY A 128 -11.24 -3.83 -8.30
C GLY A 128 -11.34 -2.95 -7.05
N ILE A 129 -12.35 -3.20 -6.21
CA ILE A 129 -12.56 -2.47 -4.95
C ILE A 129 -11.39 -2.67 -3.99
N PHE A 130 -10.86 -3.90 -3.89
CA PHE A 130 -9.76 -4.23 -2.98
C PHE A 130 -8.38 -3.79 -3.50
N ALA A 131 -8.12 -3.98 -4.80
CA ALA A 131 -6.83 -3.64 -5.41
C ALA A 131 -6.57 -2.12 -5.46
N ALA A 132 -7.61 -1.28 -5.47
CA ALA A 132 -7.44 0.17 -5.57
C ALA A 132 -6.76 0.77 -4.31
N PRO A 133 -7.23 0.52 -3.08
CA PRO A 133 -6.52 0.90 -1.86
C PRO A 133 -5.10 0.35 -1.76
N LEU A 134 -4.86 -0.90 -2.16
CA LEU A 134 -3.52 -1.50 -2.08
C LEU A 134 -2.45 -0.70 -2.83
N ARG A 135 -2.80 -0.01 -3.92
CA ARG A 135 -1.87 0.88 -4.63
C ARG A 135 -1.45 2.08 -3.78
N LEU A 136 -2.39 2.67 -3.03
CA LEU A 136 -2.10 3.75 -2.09
C LEU A 136 -1.24 3.25 -0.95
N ILE A 137 -1.58 2.07 -0.40
CA ILE A 137 -0.84 1.44 0.69
C ILE A 137 0.61 1.16 0.28
N GLY A 138 0.85 0.73 -0.96
CA GLY A 138 2.19 0.58 -1.51
C GLY A 138 3.03 1.86 -1.41
N PHE A 139 2.40 3.04 -1.61
CA PHE A 139 3.06 4.32 -1.42
C PHE A 139 3.32 4.63 0.07
N LEU A 140 2.36 4.32 0.95
CA LEU A 140 2.47 4.55 2.39
C LEU A 140 3.54 3.65 3.06
N GLY A 141 3.92 2.54 2.42
CA GLY A 141 5.02 1.67 2.86
C GLY A 141 6.43 2.19 2.53
N TYR A 142 6.57 3.20 1.65
CA TYR A 142 7.90 3.69 1.20
C TYR A 142 8.84 4.14 2.33
N PRO A 143 8.39 4.82 3.40
CA PRO A 143 9.28 5.21 4.49
C PRO A 143 10.01 4.01 5.10
N GLY A 144 9.34 2.86 5.23
CA GLY A 144 9.95 1.63 5.75
C GLY A 144 10.98 1.05 4.78
N LEU A 145 10.67 1.06 3.49
CA LEU A 145 11.60 0.62 2.45
C LEU A 145 12.86 1.50 2.41
N ALA A 146 12.69 2.82 2.39
CA ALA A 146 13.78 3.79 2.38
C ALA A 146 14.69 3.63 3.60
N LEU A 147 14.09 3.48 4.79
CA LEU A 147 14.86 3.24 6.01
C LEU A 147 15.59 1.90 5.98
N SER A 148 14.95 0.84 5.47
CA SER A 148 15.60 -0.48 5.35
C SER A 148 16.83 -0.43 4.43
N GLN A 149 16.78 0.36 3.36
CA GLN A 149 17.89 0.55 2.43
C GLN A 149 19.01 1.40 3.04
N ALA A 150 18.66 2.43 3.82
CA ALA A 150 19.62 3.27 4.52
C ALA A 150 20.36 2.52 5.64
N LEU A 151 19.67 1.62 6.34
CA LEU A 151 20.27 0.81 7.41
C LEU A 151 20.99 -0.43 6.88
N GLY A 152 20.63 -0.91 5.70
CA GLY A 152 21.12 -2.17 5.14
C GLY A 152 22.64 -2.36 5.24
N PRO A 153 23.46 -1.45 4.69
CA PRO A 153 24.92 -1.56 4.75
C PRO A 153 25.48 -1.61 6.18
N ARG A 154 24.88 -0.87 7.12
CA ARG A 154 25.29 -0.83 8.55
C ARG A 154 24.94 -2.10 9.33
N LEU A 155 24.11 -2.96 8.75
CA LEU A 155 23.65 -4.21 9.34
C LEU A 155 24.30 -5.43 8.67
N ALA A 156 25.14 -5.21 7.65
CA ALA A 156 25.99 -6.23 7.10
C ALA A 156 26.95 -6.74 8.17
N ARG A 157 27.02 -8.07 8.33
CA ARG A 157 28.09 -8.67 9.13
C ARG A 157 29.42 -8.31 8.48
N HIS A 158 30.20 -7.46 9.13
CA HIS A 158 31.60 -7.28 8.81
C HIS A 158 32.38 -8.31 9.62
N ARG A 159 33.48 -8.84 9.08
CA ARG A 159 34.28 -9.86 9.79
C ARG A 159 34.83 -9.31 11.12
N ASP A 160 35.00 -7.99 11.19
CA ASP A 160 35.69 -7.31 12.28
C ASP A 160 34.75 -6.42 13.13
N GLU A 161 33.48 -6.24 12.73
CA GLU A 161 32.54 -5.34 13.43
C GLU A 161 31.16 -6.01 13.64
N PRO A 162 30.63 -6.00 14.89
CA PRO A 162 29.29 -6.47 15.15
C PRO A 162 28.24 -5.58 14.47
N PRO A 163 27.04 -6.10 14.14
CA PRO A 163 25.98 -5.29 13.55
C PRO A 163 25.65 -4.08 14.43
N GLU A 164 25.40 -2.91 13.83
CA GLU A 164 24.96 -1.70 14.56
C GLU A 164 23.51 -1.85 15.06
N VAL A 165 23.28 -2.69 16.08
CA VAL A 165 21.95 -2.98 16.64
C VAL A 165 21.27 -1.72 17.15
N GLU A 166 22.02 -0.76 17.71
CA GLU A 166 21.48 0.52 18.15
C GLU A 166 20.89 1.34 17.01
N ALA A 167 21.54 1.36 15.85
CA ALA A 167 21.04 2.04 14.66
C ALA A 167 19.75 1.38 14.15
N LEU A 168 19.68 0.05 14.18
CA LEU A 168 18.46 -0.70 13.87
C LEU A 168 17.32 -0.38 14.83
N VAL A 169 17.56 -0.44 16.15
CA VAL A 169 16.54 -0.16 17.18
C VAL A 169 16.00 1.25 17.04
N ARG A 170 16.89 2.22 16.80
CA ARG A 170 16.52 3.62 16.54
C ARG A 170 15.71 3.75 15.26
N GLY A 171 16.10 3.01 14.21
CA GLY A 171 15.35 2.90 12.97
C GLY A 171 13.93 2.36 13.20
N ILE A 172 13.80 1.22 13.88
CA ILE A 172 12.51 0.60 14.21
C ILE A 172 11.64 1.59 15.01
N ARG A 173 12.20 2.26 16.01
CA ARG A 173 11.49 3.31 16.77
C ARG A 173 10.97 4.43 15.87
N TYR A 174 11.80 4.99 14.99
CA TYR A 174 11.37 6.07 14.10
C TYR A 174 10.31 5.63 13.10
N ILE A 175 10.41 4.42 12.55
CA ILE A 175 9.38 3.94 11.62
C ILE A 175 8.07 3.63 12.36
N ILE A 176 8.09 3.17 13.62
CA ILE A 176 6.89 3.05 14.46
C ILE A 176 6.20 4.41 14.59
N ILE A 177 6.96 5.47 14.89
CA ILE A 177 6.44 6.83 15.03
C ILE A 177 5.81 7.32 13.72
N VAL A 178 6.55 7.20 12.60
CA VAL A 178 6.06 7.65 11.28
C VAL A 178 4.80 6.88 10.87
N GLN A 179 4.82 5.56 11.00
CA GLN A 179 3.69 4.72 10.60
C GLN A 179 2.47 4.90 11.51
N ALA A 180 2.66 5.16 12.81
CA ALA A 180 1.56 5.47 13.71
C ALA A 180 0.88 6.80 13.33
N GLY A 181 1.66 7.79 12.89
CA GLY A 181 1.10 9.02 12.33
C GLY A 181 0.25 8.73 11.09
N LEU A 182 0.78 7.98 10.12
CA LEU A 182 0.04 7.60 8.92
C LEU A 182 -1.22 6.80 9.24
N LEU A 183 -1.17 5.90 10.22
CA LEU A 183 -2.30 5.13 10.71
C LEU A 183 -3.45 6.03 11.18
N ALA A 184 -3.15 7.10 11.93
CA ALA A 184 -4.16 8.04 12.40
C ALA A 184 -4.91 8.71 11.23
N PHE A 185 -4.16 9.22 10.25
CA PHE A 185 -4.72 9.88 9.08
C PHE A 185 -5.52 8.91 8.19
N VAL A 186 -4.98 7.73 7.91
CA VAL A 186 -5.67 6.73 7.07
C VAL A 186 -6.96 6.26 7.73
N THR A 187 -6.93 5.98 9.04
CA THR A 187 -8.12 5.47 9.75
C THR A 187 -9.24 6.52 9.78
N ALA A 188 -8.90 7.77 10.12
CA ALA A 188 -9.88 8.86 10.23
C ALA A 188 -10.39 9.31 8.85
N TRP A 189 -9.50 9.47 7.87
CA TRP A 189 -9.79 10.10 6.58
C TRP A 189 -9.78 9.15 5.38
N ALA A 190 -9.97 7.84 5.59
CA ALA A 190 -10.04 6.86 4.50
C ALA A 190 -11.02 7.25 3.38
N GLY A 191 -12.20 7.82 3.73
CA GLY A 191 -13.19 8.34 2.77
C GLY A 191 -12.64 9.48 1.91
N PRO A 192 -12.27 10.62 2.52
CA PRO A 192 -11.66 11.74 1.82
C PRO A 192 -10.43 11.34 0.99
N ILE A 193 -9.53 10.53 1.55
CA ILE A 193 -8.32 10.04 0.87
C ILE A 193 -8.70 9.21 -0.36
N ALA A 194 -9.63 8.26 -0.22
CA ALA A 194 -10.09 7.44 -1.34
C ALA A 194 -10.77 8.28 -2.42
N HIS A 195 -11.61 9.25 -2.03
CA HIS A 195 -12.29 10.13 -2.98
C HIS A 195 -11.31 10.95 -3.81
N VAL A 196 -10.31 11.58 -3.17
CA VAL A 196 -9.32 12.42 -3.85
C VAL A 196 -8.34 11.57 -4.69
N ALA A 197 -7.85 10.46 -4.14
CA ALA A 197 -6.79 9.69 -4.77
C ALA A 197 -7.28 8.66 -5.80
N LEU A 198 -8.47 8.09 -5.59
CA LEU A 198 -9.04 7.04 -6.46
C LEU A 198 -10.18 7.56 -7.34
N GLY A 199 -10.87 8.62 -6.90
CA GLY A 199 -12.06 9.17 -7.54
C GLY A 199 -13.36 8.55 -7.04
N SER A 200 -14.48 9.22 -7.35
CA SER A 200 -15.84 8.86 -6.86
C SER A 200 -16.28 7.44 -7.22
N GLN A 201 -15.81 6.90 -8.34
CA GLN A 201 -16.09 5.52 -8.77
C GLN A 201 -15.54 4.44 -7.82
N PHE A 202 -14.63 4.79 -6.90
CA PHE A 202 -14.07 3.90 -5.87
C PHE A 202 -14.54 4.27 -4.46
N ALA A 203 -15.69 4.92 -4.30
CA ALA A 203 -16.22 5.28 -2.99
C ALA A 203 -16.33 4.07 -2.02
N SER A 204 -16.70 2.89 -2.54
CA SER A 204 -16.76 1.64 -1.77
C SER A 204 -15.38 1.16 -1.27
N SER A 205 -14.29 1.55 -1.92
CA SER A 205 -12.92 1.24 -1.51
C SER A 205 -12.47 2.00 -0.26
N ALA A 206 -13.17 3.08 0.13
CA ALA A 206 -12.86 3.81 1.36
C ALA A 206 -12.98 2.92 2.61
N GLY A 207 -14.02 2.07 2.65
CA GLY A 207 -14.21 1.12 3.73
C GLY A 207 -13.07 0.09 3.80
N VAL A 208 -12.62 -0.40 2.65
CA VAL A 208 -11.51 -1.35 2.56
C VAL A 208 -10.18 -0.69 2.96
N LEU A 209 -9.93 0.56 2.54
CA LEU A 209 -8.74 1.31 2.96
C LEU A 209 -8.71 1.50 4.49
N ARG A 210 -9.87 1.82 5.10
CA ARG A 210 -10.00 1.90 6.56
C ARG A 210 -9.76 0.56 7.23
N ALA A 211 -10.27 -0.53 6.65
CA ALA A 211 -10.07 -1.88 7.18
C ALA A 211 -8.58 -2.27 7.13
N LEU A 212 -7.87 -1.95 6.04
CA LEU A 212 -6.42 -2.21 5.86
C LEU A 212 -5.51 -1.19 6.58
N ALA A 213 -6.05 -0.33 7.44
CA ALA A 213 -5.24 0.64 8.18
C ALA A 213 -4.16 -0.03 9.08
N PRO A 214 -4.43 -1.16 9.77
CA PRO A 214 -3.38 -1.90 10.47
C PRO A 214 -2.28 -2.39 9.54
N TYR A 215 -2.63 -2.91 8.36
CA TYR A 215 -1.65 -3.31 7.34
C TYR A 215 -0.78 -2.13 6.90
N VAL A 216 -1.34 -0.92 6.69
CA VAL A 216 -0.55 0.29 6.41
C VAL A 216 0.54 0.49 7.45
N PHE A 217 0.17 0.45 8.73
CA PHE A 217 1.13 0.60 9.83
C PHE A 217 2.25 -0.45 9.76
N LEU A 218 1.87 -1.71 9.57
CA LEU A 218 2.81 -2.84 9.60
C LEU A 218 3.73 -2.88 8.37
N THR A 219 3.27 -2.41 7.20
CA THR A 219 4.05 -2.42 5.95
C THR A 219 5.35 -1.61 6.05
N GLY A 220 5.41 -0.61 6.93
CA GLY A 220 6.66 0.10 7.22
C GLY A 220 7.64 -0.70 8.06
N LEU A 221 7.14 -1.54 8.96
CA LEU A 221 7.97 -2.33 9.89
C LEU A 221 8.60 -3.54 9.21
N GLY A 222 7.86 -4.21 8.33
CA GLY A 222 8.28 -5.44 7.66
C GLY A 222 9.68 -5.34 7.02
N PRO A 223 9.93 -4.40 6.10
CA PRO A 223 11.24 -4.24 5.46
C PRO A 223 12.38 -3.96 6.44
N VAL A 224 12.14 -3.14 7.45
CA VAL A 224 13.15 -2.75 8.45
C VAL A 224 13.58 -3.93 9.31
N LEU A 225 12.65 -4.80 9.70
CA LEU A 225 12.93 -6.01 10.47
C LEU A 225 13.62 -7.10 9.64
N VAL A 226 13.30 -7.15 8.35
CA VAL A 226 13.83 -8.17 7.42
C VAL A 226 15.22 -7.83 6.91
N ALA A 227 15.54 -6.55 6.73
CA ALA A 227 16.84 -6.09 6.25
C ALA A 227 18.02 -6.75 6.98
N PRO A 228 18.17 -6.66 8.32
CA PRO A 228 19.30 -7.27 9.02
C PRO A 228 19.41 -8.78 8.75
N LEU A 229 18.28 -9.49 8.71
CA LEU A 229 18.24 -10.93 8.48
C LEU A 229 18.75 -11.30 7.07
N ASN A 230 18.48 -10.47 6.07
CA ASN A 230 19.02 -10.65 4.72
C ASN A 230 20.54 -10.41 4.69
N TYR A 231 20.99 -9.33 5.30
CA TYR A 231 22.41 -8.98 5.36
C TYR A 231 23.25 -9.98 6.18
N MET A 232 22.62 -10.69 7.11
CA MET A 232 23.25 -11.76 7.88
C MET A 232 23.24 -13.13 7.18
N GLY A 233 22.59 -13.26 6.03
CA GLY A 233 22.46 -14.54 5.30
C GLY A 233 21.37 -15.48 5.84
N GLU A 234 20.46 -14.99 6.68
CA GLU A 234 19.49 -15.80 7.44
C GLU A 234 18.19 -16.09 6.66
N ALA A 235 18.21 -16.02 5.33
CA ALA A 235 17.04 -16.25 4.48
C ALA A 235 16.37 -17.61 4.74
N ARG A 236 17.16 -18.65 5.04
CA ARG A 236 16.64 -20.00 5.37
C ARG A 236 15.73 -20.00 6.59
N ARG A 237 16.07 -19.24 7.64
CA ARG A 237 15.26 -19.15 8.87
C ARG A 237 13.95 -18.39 8.65
N ARG A 238 13.87 -17.58 7.58
CA ARG A 238 12.68 -16.81 7.22
C ARG A 238 11.64 -17.60 6.44
N ILE A 239 12.04 -18.69 5.78
CA ILE A 239 11.13 -19.57 5.02
C ILE A 239 9.93 -20.03 5.86
N PRO A 240 10.12 -20.70 7.02
CA PRO A 240 8.98 -21.17 7.81
C PRO A 240 8.08 -20.03 8.30
N LEU A 241 8.66 -18.87 8.65
CA LEU A 241 7.89 -17.70 9.10
C LEU A 241 7.03 -17.12 7.95
N SER A 242 7.59 -17.07 6.74
CA SER A 242 6.89 -16.59 5.54
C SER A 242 5.78 -17.57 5.13
N LEU A 243 6.04 -18.87 5.19
CA LEU A 243 5.03 -19.90 4.90
C LEU A 243 3.89 -19.86 5.92
N ALA A 244 4.20 -19.70 7.21
CA ALA A 244 3.19 -19.55 8.26
C ALA A 244 2.33 -18.31 8.03
N THR A 245 2.95 -17.18 7.64
CA THR A 245 2.23 -15.94 7.28
C THR A 245 1.25 -16.19 6.13
N LEU A 246 1.72 -16.81 5.04
CA LEU A 246 0.87 -17.13 3.89
C LEU A 246 -0.26 -18.10 4.28
N ALA A 247 0.04 -19.12 5.07
CA ALA A 247 -0.95 -20.08 5.53
C ALA A 247 -2.06 -19.42 6.37
N VAL A 248 -1.69 -18.55 7.32
CA VAL A 248 -2.64 -17.78 8.14
C VAL A 248 -3.54 -16.92 7.24
N ASN A 249 -2.96 -16.20 6.29
CA ASN A 249 -3.70 -15.36 5.33
C ASN A 249 -4.70 -16.19 4.52
N VAL A 250 -4.24 -17.26 3.86
CA VAL A 250 -5.09 -18.15 3.06
C VAL A 250 -6.24 -18.74 3.88
N VAL A 251 -5.95 -19.22 5.09
CA VAL A 251 -6.96 -19.83 5.97
C VAL A 251 -8.01 -18.81 6.38
N LEU A 252 -7.58 -17.61 6.81
CA LEU A 252 -8.51 -16.56 7.19
C LEU A 252 -9.34 -16.09 5.99
N ASP A 253 -8.74 -15.94 4.82
CA ASP A 253 -9.44 -15.52 3.62
C ASP A 253 -10.50 -16.53 3.19
N ILE A 254 -10.19 -17.83 3.18
CA ILE A 254 -11.16 -18.89 2.86
C ILE A 254 -12.34 -18.86 3.84
N ILE A 255 -12.11 -18.54 5.12
CA ILE A 255 -13.16 -18.51 6.14
C ILE A 255 -13.97 -17.20 6.08
N LEU A 256 -13.31 -16.06 5.92
CA LEU A 256 -13.89 -14.72 6.10
C LEU A 256 -14.45 -14.12 4.81
N ILE A 257 -13.81 -14.34 3.65
CA ILE A 257 -14.28 -13.78 2.38
C ILE A 257 -15.72 -14.20 2.06
N PRO A 258 -16.13 -15.48 2.19
CA PRO A 258 -17.51 -15.87 1.92
C PRO A 258 -18.53 -15.26 2.88
N ARG A 259 -18.12 -14.85 4.09
CA ARG A 259 -19.01 -14.36 5.15
C ARG A 259 -19.15 -12.84 5.16
N ILE A 260 -18.06 -12.12 4.99
CA ILE A 260 -17.98 -10.65 5.13
C ILE A 260 -17.31 -9.96 3.93
N GLY A 261 -17.11 -10.68 2.84
CA GLY A 261 -16.68 -10.14 1.56
C GLY A 261 -15.26 -9.56 1.58
N VAL A 262 -15.10 -8.40 0.94
CA VAL A 262 -13.82 -7.68 0.84
C VAL A 262 -13.21 -7.28 2.19
N TYR A 263 -14.03 -7.13 3.24
CA TYR A 263 -13.55 -6.88 4.59
C TYR A 263 -12.91 -8.12 5.21
N GLY A 264 -13.34 -9.32 4.80
CA GLY A 264 -12.73 -10.58 5.22
C GLY A 264 -11.30 -10.70 4.74
N ALA A 265 -11.06 -10.37 3.47
CA ALA A 265 -9.72 -10.29 2.91
C ALA A 265 -8.86 -9.27 3.67
N ALA A 266 -9.37 -8.06 3.94
CA ALA A 266 -8.62 -7.04 4.67
C ALA A 266 -8.17 -7.50 6.07
N ILE A 267 -9.08 -8.14 6.83
CA ILE A 267 -8.77 -8.70 8.15
C ILE A 267 -7.74 -9.84 8.03
N GLY A 268 -7.88 -10.71 7.02
CA GLY A 268 -6.93 -11.77 6.72
C GLY A 268 -5.52 -11.23 6.46
N THR A 269 -5.40 -10.17 5.65
CA THR A 269 -4.16 -9.44 5.38
C THR A 269 -3.57 -8.86 6.68
N ASP A 270 -4.36 -8.15 7.49
CA ASP A 270 -3.89 -7.51 8.72
C ASP A 270 -3.33 -8.52 9.72
N VAL A 271 -4.07 -9.60 9.96
CA VAL A 271 -3.69 -10.64 10.94
C VAL A 271 -2.44 -11.37 10.46
N ALA A 272 -2.40 -11.79 9.20
CA ALA A 272 -1.25 -12.47 8.65
C ALA A 272 0.00 -11.60 8.66
N TYR A 273 -0.10 -10.33 8.29
CA TYR A 273 1.05 -9.43 8.33
C TYR A 273 1.48 -9.08 9.75
N THR A 274 0.55 -9.10 10.72
CA THR A 274 0.90 -9.02 12.15
C THR A 274 1.74 -10.24 12.56
N VAL A 275 1.36 -11.45 12.15
CA VAL A 275 2.16 -12.66 12.34
C VAL A 275 3.53 -12.51 11.69
N TYR A 276 3.60 -11.98 10.47
CA TYR A 276 4.86 -11.73 9.76
C TYR A 276 5.80 -10.81 10.54
N VAL A 277 5.31 -9.64 10.96
CA VAL A 277 6.11 -8.62 11.67
C VAL A 277 6.56 -9.14 13.04
N THR A 278 5.66 -9.76 13.81
CA THR A 278 5.98 -10.30 15.14
C THR A 278 6.97 -11.45 15.07
N ALA A 279 6.81 -12.37 14.10
CA ALA A 279 7.73 -13.48 13.88
C ALA A 279 9.15 -13.00 13.50
N HIS A 280 9.25 -11.99 12.63
CA HIS A 280 10.54 -11.43 12.24
C HIS A 280 11.18 -10.59 13.36
N LEU A 281 10.39 -9.89 14.19
CA LEU A 281 10.88 -9.23 15.39
C LEU A 281 11.42 -10.25 16.40
N TRP A 282 10.71 -11.36 16.62
CA TRP A 282 11.18 -12.45 17.46
C TRP A 282 12.49 -13.05 16.96
N LEU A 283 12.60 -13.29 15.65
CA LEU A 283 13.81 -13.82 15.04
C LEU A 283 14.98 -12.82 15.17
N ALA A 284 14.73 -11.52 14.93
CA ALA A 284 15.73 -10.47 15.14
C ALA A 284 16.16 -10.39 16.61
N HIS A 285 15.24 -10.46 17.57
CA HIS A 285 15.56 -10.51 18.98
C HIS A 285 16.47 -11.72 19.32
N ARG A 286 16.13 -12.90 18.80
CA ARG A 286 16.89 -14.14 19.02
C ARG A 286 18.30 -14.12 18.42
N LEU A 287 18.49 -13.51 17.25
CA LEU A 287 19.76 -13.58 16.52
C LEU A 287 20.72 -12.42 16.80
N ILE A 288 20.19 -11.22 17.04
CA ILE A 288 20.99 -9.99 17.21
C ILE A 288 20.64 -9.22 18.49
N GLY A 289 19.80 -9.78 19.37
CA GLY A 289 19.53 -9.20 20.68
C GLY A 289 18.72 -7.90 20.65
N VAL A 290 17.90 -7.66 19.61
CA VAL A 290 17.06 -6.46 19.52
C VAL A 290 16.18 -6.33 20.78
N PRO A 291 16.31 -5.26 21.58
CA PRO A 291 15.57 -5.11 22.82
C PRO A 291 14.07 -4.84 22.54
N VAL A 292 13.20 -5.77 22.97
CA VAL A 292 11.75 -5.68 22.71
C VAL A 292 11.06 -4.65 23.61
N LYS A 293 11.49 -4.52 24.88
CA LYS A 293 10.83 -3.64 25.86
C LYS A 293 10.82 -2.15 25.44
N PRO A 294 11.93 -1.54 24.98
CA PRO A 294 11.91 -0.16 24.49
C PRO A 294 11.01 0.02 23.26
N LEU A 295 11.01 -0.97 22.35
CA LEU A 295 10.17 -0.93 21.15
C LEU A 295 8.67 -1.06 21.49
N ALA A 296 8.33 -1.88 22.47
CA ALA A 296 6.95 -2.01 22.97
C ALA A 296 6.47 -0.70 23.63
N THR A 297 7.33 -0.03 24.40
CA THR A 297 7.03 1.30 24.96
C THR A 297 6.81 2.34 23.85
N ALA A 298 7.70 2.37 22.85
CA ALA A 298 7.58 3.27 21.71
C ALA A 298 6.29 3.02 20.92
N LEU A 299 5.93 1.75 20.72
CA LEU A 299 4.68 1.33 20.09
C LEU A 299 3.47 1.83 20.88
N GLY A 300 3.40 1.56 22.18
CA GLY A 300 2.27 2.00 23.01
C GLY A 300 2.07 3.51 23.00
N ARG A 301 3.16 4.28 23.14
CA ARG A 301 3.12 5.75 23.09
C ARG A 301 2.71 6.28 21.73
N SER A 302 3.25 5.70 20.65
CA SER A 302 2.95 6.14 19.28
C SER A 302 1.51 5.80 18.88
N LEU A 303 0.99 4.63 19.29
CA LEU A 303 -0.41 4.26 19.09
C LEU A 303 -1.34 5.13 19.93
N GLY A 304 -0.96 5.48 21.17
CA GLY A 304 -1.71 6.45 21.98
C GLY A 304 -1.78 7.83 21.32
N ALA A 305 -0.66 8.32 20.79
CA ALA A 305 -0.64 9.55 19.99
C ALA A 305 -1.52 9.45 18.74
N ALA A 306 -1.44 8.32 18.02
CA ALA A 306 -2.26 8.09 16.83
C ALA A 306 -3.76 8.06 17.14
N ALA A 307 -4.16 7.45 18.26
CA ALA A 307 -5.55 7.41 18.70
C ALA A 307 -6.09 8.81 19.03
N LEU A 308 -5.33 9.62 19.78
CA LEU A 308 -5.72 11.00 20.12
C LEU A 308 -5.81 11.89 18.87
N THR A 309 -4.81 11.81 17.98
CA THR A 309 -4.85 12.50 16.69
C THR A 309 -6.03 12.03 15.83
N GLY A 310 -6.27 10.72 15.75
CA GLY A 310 -7.41 10.16 15.03
C GLY A 310 -8.75 10.68 15.54
N GLY A 311 -8.92 10.76 16.86
CA GLY A 311 -10.11 11.36 17.47
C GLY A 311 -10.32 12.83 17.08
N LEU A 312 -9.25 13.63 17.09
CA LEU A 312 -9.28 15.02 16.61
C LEU A 312 -9.68 15.10 15.13
N LEU A 313 -9.07 14.27 14.27
CA LEU A 313 -9.36 14.27 12.83
C LEU A 313 -10.80 13.87 12.53
N VAL A 314 -11.35 12.93 13.30
CA VAL A 314 -12.77 12.53 13.22
C VAL A 314 -13.68 13.70 13.62
N ALA A 315 -13.32 14.46 14.66
CA ALA A 315 -14.09 15.63 15.10
C ALA A 315 -14.10 16.77 14.05
N ILE A 316 -13.05 16.89 13.22
CA ILE A 316 -12.99 17.86 12.12
C ILE A 316 -13.92 17.47 10.95
N GLY A 317 -14.11 16.17 10.73
CA GLY A 317 -15.01 15.63 9.70
C GLY A 317 -14.45 14.37 9.03
N THR A 318 -15.32 13.54 8.47
CA THR A 318 -14.95 12.24 7.89
C THR A 318 -15.48 11.96 6.48
N ALA A 319 -16.28 12.86 5.90
CA ALA A 319 -16.90 12.69 4.57
C ALA A 319 -16.37 13.71 3.56
N ASP A 320 -17.04 14.85 3.41
CA ASP A 320 -16.67 15.90 2.47
C ASP A 320 -15.89 17.00 3.20
N LEU A 321 -14.56 16.88 3.15
CA LEU A 321 -13.67 17.88 3.73
C LEU A 321 -13.48 19.04 2.74
N SER A 322 -13.81 20.25 3.17
CA SER A 322 -13.40 21.48 2.47
C SER A 322 -11.87 21.61 2.46
N ALA A 323 -11.33 22.42 1.54
CA ALA A 323 -9.88 22.68 1.48
C ALA A 323 -9.35 23.23 2.82
N ALA A 324 -10.14 24.06 3.51
CA ALA A 324 -9.79 24.58 4.84
C ALA A 324 -9.72 23.46 5.89
N GLN A 325 -10.66 22.51 5.90
CA GLN A 325 -10.64 21.37 6.84
C GLN A 325 -9.48 20.41 6.55
N TRP A 326 -9.12 20.21 5.28
CA TRP A 326 -7.91 19.47 4.92
C TRP A 326 -6.65 20.12 5.49
N ILE A 327 -6.46 21.42 5.23
CA ILE A 327 -5.28 22.16 5.70
C ILE A 327 -5.25 22.20 7.23
N ALA A 328 -6.37 22.56 7.87
CA ALA A 328 -6.49 22.63 9.32
C ALA A 328 -6.28 21.27 9.97
N GLY A 329 -6.89 20.20 9.44
CA GLY A 329 -6.73 18.86 10.01
C GLY A 329 -5.33 18.28 9.82
N VAL A 330 -4.66 18.53 8.68
CA VAL A 330 -3.24 18.14 8.52
C VAL A 330 -2.37 18.91 9.52
N ALA A 331 -2.54 20.23 9.63
CA ALA A 331 -1.75 21.06 10.52
C ALA A 331 -2.00 20.69 12.00
N LEU A 332 -3.26 20.75 12.45
CA LEU A 332 -3.65 20.44 13.82
C LEU A 332 -3.37 18.98 14.16
N GLY A 333 -3.69 18.04 13.28
CA GLY A 333 -3.41 16.62 13.50
C GLY A 333 -1.92 16.32 13.65
N SER A 334 -1.07 16.93 12.82
CA SER A 334 0.39 16.80 12.92
C SER A 334 0.93 17.45 14.19
N LEU A 335 0.41 18.63 14.58
CA LEU A 335 0.77 19.31 15.81
C LEU A 335 0.35 18.50 17.05
N THR A 336 -0.87 17.96 17.08
CA THR A 336 -1.36 17.11 18.16
C THR A 336 -0.52 15.84 18.26
N PHE A 337 -0.21 15.20 17.13
CA PHE A 337 0.63 14.00 17.12
C PHE A 337 2.02 14.29 17.69
N ALA A 338 2.66 15.37 17.23
CA ALA A 338 3.95 15.81 17.74
C ALA A 338 3.91 16.19 19.22
N ALA A 339 2.88 16.92 19.66
CA ALA A 339 2.70 17.33 21.04
C ALA A 339 2.56 16.12 21.96
N VAL A 340 1.73 15.12 21.60
CA VAL A 340 1.57 13.91 22.41
C VAL A 340 2.88 13.12 22.48
N LEU A 341 3.63 13.00 21.39
CA LEU A 341 4.93 12.33 21.41
C LEU A 341 5.96 13.03 22.30
N VAL A 342 5.95 14.36 22.35
CA VAL A 342 6.81 15.14 23.26
C VAL A 342 6.37 14.97 24.71
N LEU A 343 5.06 15.06 24.98
CA LEU A 343 4.48 14.89 26.32
C LEU A 343 4.69 13.47 26.86
N SER A 344 4.57 12.45 26.03
CA SER A 344 4.84 11.05 26.38
C SER A 344 6.34 10.75 26.54
N ARG A 345 7.21 11.75 26.34
CA ARG A 345 8.68 11.63 26.28
C ARG A 345 9.13 10.57 25.26
N GLU A 346 8.32 10.35 24.23
CA GLU A 346 8.73 9.47 23.15
C GLU A 346 9.72 10.18 22.27
N VAL A 347 9.51 11.44 21.91
CA VAL A 347 10.46 12.27 21.15
C VAL A 347 10.95 13.42 22.03
N THR A 348 12.27 13.63 22.08
CA THR A 348 12.83 14.76 22.83
C THR A 348 12.92 16.00 21.95
N LEU A 349 12.67 17.20 22.49
CA LEU A 349 12.82 18.47 21.76
C LEU A 349 14.23 18.65 21.14
N ARG A 350 15.26 18.06 21.75
CA ARG A 350 16.63 18.01 21.21
C ARG A 350 16.74 17.18 19.94
N GLU A 351 16.03 16.05 19.86
CA GLU A 351 15.97 15.24 18.63
C GLU A 351 15.30 16.05 17.51
N PHE A 352 14.19 16.75 17.83
CA PHE A 352 13.50 17.61 16.85
C PHE A 352 14.40 18.73 16.31
N ARG A 353 15.12 19.43 17.21
CA ARG A 353 16.10 20.47 16.82
C ARG A 353 17.28 19.90 16.03
N SER A 354 17.73 18.69 16.33
CA SER A 354 18.82 18.03 15.58
C SER A 354 18.43 17.65 14.15
N LEU A 355 17.17 17.27 13.92
CA LEU A 355 16.65 17.00 12.58
C LEU A 355 16.48 18.28 11.75
N ALA A 356 16.04 19.37 12.38
CA ALA A 356 15.89 20.67 11.73
C ALA A 356 17.24 21.34 11.37
N THR A 357 18.30 21.06 12.13
CA THR A 357 19.63 21.70 11.95
C THR A 357 20.63 20.89 11.14
N ARG A 358 20.35 19.60 10.84
CA ARG A 358 21.24 18.72 10.08
C ARG A 358 21.02 18.60 8.55
N PRO A 359 20.18 19.36 7.83
CA PRO A 359 20.01 19.10 6.40
C PRO A 359 21.22 19.48 5.51
N VAL A 360 22.28 20.14 6.03
CA VAL A 360 23.33 20.73 5.17
C VAL A 360 24.77 20.25 5.42
N LYS A 361 25.12 19.69 6.58
CA LYS A 361 26.54 19.35 6.88
C LYS A 361 27.03 18.00 6.33
N ALA A 362 26.15 17.09 5.94
CA ALA A 362 26.55 15.74 5.50
C ALA A 362 26.96 15.62 4.02
N ILE A 363 26.83 16.70 3.22
CA ILE A 363 27.18 16.69 1.78
C ILE A 363 28.59 17.28 1.52
N ARG A 364 29.27 17.83 2.54
CA ARG A 364 30.58 18.51 2.38
C ARG A 364 31.79 17.78 2.97
N SER A 365 31.64 16.56 3.49
CA SER A 365 32.74 15.85 4.14
C SER A 365 32.81 14.36 3.80
N GLY A 366 32.46 13.99 2.57
CA GLY A 366 32.63 12.65 2.01
C GLY A 366 33.47 12.72 0.75
#